data_AF-A0A9P4UBV8-F1
#
_entry.id   AF-A0A9P4UBV8-F1
#
_cell.length_a   1.000
_cell.length_b   1.000
_cell.length_c   1.000
_cell.angle_alpha   90.00
_cell.angle_beta   90.00
_cell.angle_gamma   90.00
#
_symmetry.space_group_name_H-M   'P 1'
#
loop_
_entity.id
_entity.type
_entity.pdbx_description
1 polymer ?
#
loop_
_entity_poly.entity_id
_entity_poly.type
_entity_poly.pdbx_seq_one_letter_code
_entity_poly.pdbx_strand_id
1 'polypeptide(L)'
;KYAALSYVWGLVEEAPSGEQLPDNVPLVIKDALKIVQELDIGYLWVDRYCIDQTDEVDKAAQFKQMDAVYSSAYITIFAAA
;
A
#
# COMPACT_ATOMS: atom_id res chain seq x y z
N LYS A 1 13.94 5.67 1.58
CA LYS A 1 12.80 6.31 2.29
C LYS A 1 11.54 5.91 1.56
N TYR A 2 10.50 5.46 2.27
CA TYR A 2 9.20 5.15 1.66
C TYR A 2 8.10 5.80 2.50
N ALA A 3 6.97 6.08 1.86
CA ALA A 3 5.73 6.42 2.53
C ALA A 3 4.86 5.17 2.66
N ALA A 4 4.04 5.07 3.70
CA ALA A 4 3.04 4.02 3.82
C ALA A 4 1.64 4.60 3.61
N LEU A 5 0.76 3.89 2.92
CA LEU A 5 -0.66 4.23 2.79
C LEU A 5 -1.51 3.39 3.75
N SER A 6 -2.37 4.05 4.51
CA SER A 6 -3.40 3.41 5.33
C SER A 6 -4.77 3.80 4.80
N TYR A 7 -5.51 2.84 4.22
CA TYR A 7 -6.82 3.07 3.62
C TYR A 7 -7.69 1.82 3.75
N VAL A 8 -9.02 1.99 3.66
CA VAL A 8 -9.96 0.87 3.61
C VAL A 8 -10.04 0.33 2.18
N TRP A 9 -9.86 -0.97 2.02
CA TRP A 9 -10.01 -1.61 0.71
C TRP A 9 -11.47 -1.60 0.31
N GLY A 10 -11.77 -1.02 -0.86
CA GLY A 10 -13.09 -1.15 -1.47
C GLY A 10 -13.36 -2.56 -2.00
N LEU A 11 -14.62 -2.79 -2.40
CA LEU A 11 -15.07 -4.00 -3.08
C LEU A 11 -14.44 -4.08 -4.49
N VAL A 12 -13.21 -4.54 -4.58
CA VAL A 12 -12.57 -4.85 -5.85
C VAL A 12 -12.16 -6.31 -5.76
N GLU A 13 -12.85 -7.14 -6.55
CA GLU A 13 -12.87 -8.61 -6.46
C GLU A 13 -11.55 -9.30 -6.84
N GLU A 14 -10.64 -8.61 -7.52
CA GLU A 14 -9.39 -9.19 -7.99
C GLU A 14 -8.21 -8.71 -7.15
N ALA A 15 -7.51 -9.67 -6.55
CA ALA A 15 -6.17 -9.45 -6.01
C ALA A 15 -5.25 -9.06 -7.18
N PRO A 16 -4.43 -8.02 -7.03
CA PRO A 16 -3.47 -7.68 -8.07
C PRO A 16 -2.50 -8.85 -8.26
N SER A 17 -2.48 -9.41 -9.47
CA SER A 17 -1.56 -10.48 -9.87
C SER A 17 -0.37 -9.87 -10.60
N GLY A 18 0.76 -9.73 -9.89
CA GLY A 18 2.05 -9.32 -10.47
C GLY A 18 2.67 -8.07 -9.85
N GLU A 19 3.92 -7.80 -10.25
CA GLU A 19 4.75 -6.68 -9.77
C GLU A 19 4.34 -5.31 -10.34
N GLN A 20 3.33 -5.28 -11.22
CA GLN A 20 2.90 -4.08 -11.94
C GLN A 20 1.56 -3.57 -11.42
N LEU A 21 1.46 -2.26 -11.19
CA LEU A 21 0.20 -1.61 -10.86
C LEU A 21 -0.81 -1.81 -12.00
N PRO A 22 -2.05 -2.24 -11.71
CA PRO A 22 -3.09 -2.39 -12.73
C PRO A 22 -3.45 -1.02 -13.32
N ASP A 23 -3.92 -0.98 -14.56
CA ASP A 23 -4.31 0.28 -15.23
C ASP A 23 -5.37 1.07 -14.43
N ASN A 24 -6.23 0.35 -13.70
CA ASN A 24 -7.31 0.93 -12.90
C ASN A 24 -6.98 0.93 -11.39
N VAL A 25 -5.95 1.68 -11.00
CA VAL A 25 -5.63 1.90 -9.59
C VAL A 25 -6.69 2.82 -8.94
N PRO A 26 -7.17 2.50 -7.71
CA PRO A 26 -8.03 3.37 -6.93
C PRO A 26 -7.50 4.80 -6.80
N LEU A 27 -8.42 5.78 -6.80
CA LEU A 27 -8.09 7.21 -6.74
C LEU A 27 -7.20 7.56 -5.54
N VAL A 28 -7.49 6.97 -4.37
CA VAL A 28 -6.71 7.18 -3.13
C VAL A 28 -5.22 6.88 -3.30
N ILE A 29 -4.87 5.90 -4.14
CA ILE A 29 -3.47 5.51 -4.37
C ILE A 29 -2.83 6.47 -5.37
N LYS A 30 -3.58 6.92 -6.38
CA LYS A 30 -3.12 7.96 -7.31
C LYS A 30 -2.82 9.26 -6.57
N ASP A 31 -3.66 9.65 -5.61
CA ASP A 31 -3.44 10.84 -4.81
C ASP A 31 -2.28 10.66 -3.83
N ALA A 32 -2.14 9.48 -3.21
CA ALA A 32 -0.96 9.15 -2.40
C ALA A 32 0.35 9.20 -3.21
N LEU A 33 0.34 8.71 -4.47
CA LEU A 33 1.49 8.79 -5.37
C LEU A 33 1.88 10.24 -5.69
N LYS A 34 0.91 11.14 -5.90
CA LYS A 34 1.20 12.57 -6.09
C LYS A 34 1.88 13.17 -4.87
N ILE A 35 1.35 12.90 -3.66
CA ILE A 35 1.94 13.38 -2.41
C ILE A 35 3.39 12.87 -2.27
N VAL A 36 3.60 11.59 -2.55
CA VAL A 36 4.93 10.95 -2.52
C VAL A 36 5.90 11.62 -3.51
N GLN A 37 5.44 11.94 -4.72
CA GLN A 37 6.22 12.67 -5.72
C GLN A 37 6.55 14.10 -5.29
N GLU A 38 5.57 14.84 -4.76
CA GLU A 38 5.76 16.21 -4.27
C GLU A 38 6.73 16.29 -3.09
N LEU A 39 6.83 15.22 -2.30
CA LEU A 39 7.72 15.10 -1.15
C LEU A 39 9.08 14.45 -1.48
N ASP A 40 9.38 14.17 -2.76
CA ASP A 40 10.61 13.50 -3.22
C ASP A 40 10.87 12.15 -2.52
N ILE A 41 9.79 11.39 -2.31
CA ILE A 41 9.84 10.04 -1.75
C ILE A 41 9.77 9.05 -2.91
N GLY A 42 10.78 8.19 -3.06
CA GLY A 42 10.86 7.28 -4.22
C GLY A 42 9.94 6.06 -4.17
N TYR A 43 9.31 5.79 -3.03
CA TYR A 43 8.56 4.54 -2.80
C TYR A 43 7.30 4.77 -1.97
N LEU A 44 6.21 4.12 -2.39
CA LEU A 44 4.95 4.06 -1.65
C LEU A 44 4.63 2.60 -1.34
N TRP A 45 4.52 2.27 -0.07
CA TRP A 45 4.05 0.97 0.39
C TRP A 45 2.53 0.97 0.48
N VAL A 46 1.91 -0.02 -0.16
CA VAL A 46 0.47 -0.25 -0.17
C VAL A 46 0.24 -1.73 0.16
N ASP A 47 -0.37 -2.01 1.31
CA ASP A 47 -0.66 -3.37 1.79
C ASP A 47 -1.20 -4.31 0.69
N ARG A 48 -2.16 -3.85 -0.11
CA ARG A 48 -2.81 -4.62 -1.17
C ARG A 48 -1.85 -5.09 -2.27
N TYR A 49 -0.80 -4.34 -2.55
CA TYR A 49 0.16 -4.62 -3.62
C TYR A 49 1.49 -5.16 -3.10
N CYS A 50 1.87 -4.82 -1.87
CA CYS A 50 3.14 -5.21 -1.28
C CYS A 50 3.06 -6.53 -0.49
N ILE A 51 1.86 -7.02 -0.20
CA ILE A 51 1.62 -8.30 0.46
C ILE A 51 0.99 -9.25 -0.57
N ASP A 52 1.52 -10.46 -0.68
CA ASP A 52 0.89 -11.52 -1.47
C ASP A 52 -0.48 -11.87 -0.86
N GLN A 53 -1.54 -11.62 -1.61
CA GLN A 53 -2.91 -11.87 -1.16
C GLN A 53 -3.36 -13.32 -1.37
N THR A 54 -2.58 -14.13 -2.08
CA THR A 54 -2.90 -15.51 -2.43
C THR A 54 -2.30 -16.51 -1.44
N ASP A 55 -1.22 -16.14 -0.74
CA ASP A 55 -0.61 -16.93 0.32
C ASP A 55 -1.08 -16.48 1.71
N GLU A 56 -2.01 -17.23 2.29
CA GLU A 56 -2.58 -16.94 3.61
C GLU A 56 -1.55 -17.05 4.76
N VAL A 57 -0.49 -17.87 4.61
CA VAL A 57 0.55 -18.02 5.63
C VAL A 57 1.45 -16.79 5.62
N ASP A 58 1.91 -16.39 4.44
CA ASP A 58 2.76 -15.21 4.27
C ASP A 58 2.00 -13.92 4.60
N LYS A 59 0.73 -13.81 4.19
CA LYS A 59 -0.14 -12.70 4.56
C LYS A 59 -0.29 -12.55 6.08
N ALA A 60 -0.54 -13.64 6.80
CA ALA A 60 -0.62 -13.61 8.26
C ALA A 60 0.73 -13.21 8.91
N ALA A 61 1.86 -13.62 8.32
CA ALA A 61 3.19 -13.22 8.79
C ALA A 61 3.48 -11.73 8.50
N GLN A 62 3.03 -11.21 7.36
CA GLN A 62 3.16 -9.79 6.99
C GLN A 62 2.27 -8.91 7.88
N PHE A 63 1.05 -9.33 8.21
CA PHE A 63 0.19 -8.63 9.15
C PHE A 63 0.81 -8.47 10.55
N LYS A 64 1.57 -9.46 11.01
CA LYS A 64 2.32 -9.37 12.27
C LYS A 64 3.49 -8.38 12.21
N GLN A 65 3.92 -7.97 11.02
CA GLN A 65 5.03 -7.05 10.80
C GLN A 65 4.56 -5.65 10.36
N MET A 66 3.25 -5.43 10.24
CA MET A 66 2.70 -4.14 9.80
C MET A 66 3.12 -3.00 10.75
N ASP A 67 3.22 -3.27 12.05
CA ASP A 67 3.72 -2.30 13.03
C ASP A 67 5.12 -1.79 12.66
N ALA A 68 6.03 -2.69 12.32
CA ALA A 68 7.40 -2.37 11.91
C ALA A 68 7.43 -1.63 10.56
N VAL A 69 6.54 -1.99 9.63
CA VAL A 69 6.43 -1.31 8.33
C VAL A 69 5.93 0.13 8.49
N TYR A 70 4.88 0.36 9.28
CA TYR A 70 4.38 1.71 9.51
C TYR A 70 5.36 2.53 10.37
N SER A 71 6.01 1.94 11.36
CA SER A 71 6.97 2.66 12.22
C SER A 71 8.25 3.05 11.48
N SER A 72 8.63 2.30 10.44
CA SER A 72 9.83 2.55 9.63
C SER A 72 9.55 3.43 8.41
N ALA A 73 8.28 3.75 8.13
CA ALA A 73 7.90 4.65 7.06
C ALA A 73 8.35 6.08 7.38
N TYR A 74 8.77 6.82 6.35
CA TYR A 74 9.15 8.23 6.51
C TYR A 74 7.93 9.10 6.84
N ILE A 75 6.79 8.77 6.22
CA ILE A 75 5.47 9.31 6.53
C ILE A 75 4.42 8.22 6.33
N THR A 76 3.29 8.37 7.00
CA THR A 76 2.09 7.54 6.76
C THR A 76 0.96 8.43 6.30
N ILE A 77 0.41 8.14 5.12
CA ILE A 77 -0.72 8.84 4.53
C ILE A 77 -1.99 8.08 4.95
N PHE A 78 -2.92 8.79 5.58
CA PHE A 78 -4.19 8.22 6.03
C PHE A 78 -5.32 8.71 5.12
N ALA A 79 -6.05 7.78 4.53
CA ALA A 79 -7.30 8.09 3.84
C ALA A 79 -8.44 8.08 4.87
N ALA A 80 -8.85 9.26 5.32
CA ALA A 80 -10.04 9.42 6.15
C ALA A 80 -11.29 9.53 5.26
N ALA A 81 -12.34 8.79 5.61
CA ALA A 81 -13.65 8.84 4.99
C ALA A 81 -14.66 9.55 5.90
#